data_AF-A0A844ZL10-F1
#
_entry.id   AF-A0A844ZL10-F1
#
_cell.length_a   1.000
_cell.length_b   1.000
_cell.length_c   1.000
_cell.angle_alpha   90.00
_cell.angle_beta   90.00
_cell.angle_gamma   90.00
#
_symmetry.space_group_name_H-M   'P 1'
#
loop_
_entity.id
_entity.type
_entity.pdbx_description
1 polymer ?
#
loop_
_entity_poly.entity_id
_entity_poly.type
_entity_poly.pdbx_seq_one_letter_code
_entity_poly.pdbx_strand_id
1 'polypeptide(L)'
;MTAFPAQAEGFVNTRGGWLALTPEAKAAYVQGLNDSLNYFFVDDSLTEALAKRGRTRCLIEQRVNAAVLAAQITAAYDQEQYARFSPVAVYILQIGDLCRPYINRERQEFGLGPQ
;
A
#
# COMPACT_ATOMS: atom_id res chain seq x y z
N MET A 1 -2.45 7.94 36.05
CA MET A 1 -2.38 8.26 34.61
C MET A 1 -3.73 7.93 34.01
N THR A 2 -4.51 8.95 33.68
CA THR A 2 -5.80 8.80 32.99
C THR A 2 -5.53 8.59 31.51
N ALA A 3 -5.86 7.41 30.98
CA ALA A 3 -5.83 7.15 29.56
C ALA A 3 -7.03 7.84 28.91
N PHE A 4 -6.77 8.72 27.95
CA PHE A 4 -7.83 9.25 27.09
C PHE A 4 -8.23 8.15 26.09
N PRO A 5 -9.54 7.99 25.80
CA PRO A 5 -9.96 7.09 24.73
C PRO A 5 -9.33 7.58 23.43
N ALA A 6 -8.72 6.67 22.67
CA ALA A 6 -8.23 6.99 21.35
C ALA A 6 -9.43 7.47 20.50
N GLN A 7 -9.46 8.76 20.16
CA GLN A 7 -10.38 9.26 19.14
C GLN A 7 -9.94 8.66 17.81
N ALA A 8 -10.64 7.61 17.38
CA ALA A 8 -10.53 7.15 16.01
C ALA A 8 -11.17 8.22 15.11
N GLU A 9 -10.39 8.89 14.27
CA GLU A 9 -10.91 9.84 13.27
C GLU A 9 -11.80 9.18 12.19
N GLY A 10 -12.13 7.90 12.33
CA GLY A 10 -12.80 7.14 11.29
C GLY A 10 -11.88 6.89 10.10
N PHE A 11 -12.46 6.89 8.90
CA PHE A 11 -11.73 6.58 7.67
C PHE A 11 -10.90 7.78 7.17
N VAL A 12 -9.58 7.69 7.27
CA VAL A 12 -8.66 8.70 6.73
C VAL A 12 -8.59 8.58 5.20
N ASN A 13 -9.14 9.56 4.49
CA ASN A 13 -9.20 9.57 3.02
C ASN A 13 -8.62 10.81 2.34
N THR A 14 -8.06 11.76 3.10
CA THR A 14 -7.47 13.00 2.57
C THR A 14 -5.99 13.10 2.89
N ARG A 15 -5.25 13.89 2.11
CA ARG A 15 -3.86 14.29 2.42
C ARG A 15 -3.75 14.93 3.81
N GLY A 16 -4.66 15.86 4.13
CA GLY A 16 -4.66 16.55 5.42
C GLY A 16 -4.81 15.59 6.59
N GLY A 17 -5.78 14.68 6.52
CA GLY A 17 -5.97 13.65 7.54
C GLY A 17 -4.76 12.72 7.67
N TRP A 18 -4.14 12.34 6.55
CA TRP A 18 -2.91 11.54 6.57
C TRP A 18 -1.76 12.26 7.27
N LEU A 19 -1.52 13.53 6.93
CA LEU A 19 -0.40 14.29 7.49
C LEU A 19 -0.55 14.52 9.00
N ALA A 20 -1.79 14.58 9.51
CA ALA A 20 -2.10 14.71 10.93
C ALA A 20 -1.85 13.42 11.75
N LEU A 21 -1.77 12.25 11.11
CA LEU A 21 -1.53 10.99 11.81
C LEU A 21 -0.13 10.91 12.42
N THR A 22 -0.05 10.29 13.61
CA THR A 22 1.24 9.90 14.21
C THR A 22 1.94 8.84 13.35
N PRO A 23 3.27 8.68 13.47
CA PRO A 23 3.99 7.63 12.75
C PRO A 23 3.42 6.22 12.98
N GLU A 24 3.00 5.90 14.21
CA GLU A 24 2.43 4.61 14.58
C GLU A 24 1.07 4.40 13.91
N ALA A 25 0.22 5.44 13.87
CA ALA A 25 -1.07 5.37 13.20
C ALA A 25 -0.91 5.21 11.68
N LYS A 26 0.08 5.88 11.07
CA LYS A 26 0.41 5.69 9.65
C LYS A 26 0.88 4.27 9.36
N ALA A 27 1.76 3.72 10.19
CA ALA A 27 2.25 2.36 10.06
C ALA A 27 1.12 1.33 10.21
N ALA A 28 0.26 1.48 11.22
CA ALA A 28 -0.91 0.62 11.41
C ALA A 28 -1.89 0.69 10.22
N TYR A 29 -2.13 1.90 9.70
CA TYR A 29 -2.99 2.11 8.53
C TYR A 29 -2.46 1.35 7.31
N VAL A 30 -1.17 1.51 6.96
CA VAL A 30 -0.61 0.84 5.77
C VAL A 30 -0.40 -0.66 5.97
N GLN A 31 -0.21 -1.12 7.20
CA GLN A 31 -0.24 -2.54 7.51
C GLN A 31 -1.62 -3.13 7.18
N GLY A 32 -2.70 -2.46 7.63
CA GLY A 32 -4.07 -2.87 7.30
C GLY A 32 -4.35 -2.83 5.80
N LEU A 33 -3.85 -1.83 5.08
CA LEU A 33 -3.96 -1.79 3.62
C LEU A 33 -3.20 -2.92 2.95
N ASN A 34 -1.96 -3.17 3.36
CA ASN A 34 -1.13 -4.22 2.81
C ASN A 34 -1.81 -5.59 2.96
N ASP A 35 -2.29 -5.88 4.16
CA ASP A 35 -2.93 -7.15 4.46
C ASP A 35 -4.24 -7.29 3.67
N SER A 36 -5.04 -6.22 3.57
CA SER A 36 -6.32 -6.26 2.85
C SER A 36 -6.16 -6.34 1.32
N LEU A 37 -5.18 -5.65 0.76
CA LEU A 37 -5.00 -5.53 -0.70
C LEU A 37 -4.11 -6.63 -1.29
N ASN A 38 -3.30 -7.30 -0.48
CA ASN A 38 -2.44 -8.42 -0.91
C ASN A 38 -2.96 -9.79 -0.44
N TYR A 39 -4.10 -9.84 0.26
CA TYR A 39 -4.77 -11.11 0.56
C TYR A 39 -5.30 -11.78 -0.71
N PHE A 40 -5.09 -13.09 -0.82
CA PHE A 40 -5.59 -13.91 -1.93
C PHE A 40 -7.01 -14.39 -1.62
N PHE A 41 -7.95 -14.06 -2.50
CA PHE A 41 -9.30 -14.59 -2.43
C PHE A 41 -9.44 -15.78 -3.39
N VAL A 42 -10.34 -16.71 -3.06
CA VAL A 42 -10.59 -17.92 -3.86
C VAL A 42 -11.17 -17.63 -5.24
N ASP A 43 -11.78 -16.45 -5.39
CA ASP A 43 -12.41 -15.93 -6.60
C ASP A 43 -11.59 -14.84 -7.30
N ASP A 44 -10.33 -14.60 -6.86
CA ASP A 44 -9.40 -13.75 -7.61
C ASP A 44 -9.23 -14.29 -9.04
N SER A 45 -9.30 -13.40 -10.03
CA SER A 45 -8.84 -13.76 -11.37
C SER A 45 -7.34 -14.08 -11.34
N LEU A 46 -6.87 -14.85 -12.33
CA LEU A 46 -5.44 -15.17 -12.43
C LEU A 46 -4.56 -13.91 -12.46
N THR A 47 -5.02 -12.85 -13.12
CA THR A 47 -4.28 -11.58 -13.19
C THR A 47 -4.17 -10.91 -11.82
N GLU A 48 -5.25 -10.89 -11.04
CA GLU A 48 -5.26 -10.31 -9.69
C GLU A 48 -4.36 -11.10 -8.73
N ALA A 49 -4.46 -12.43 -8.77
CA ALA A 49 -3.61 -13.31 -7.97
C ALA A 49 -2.12 -13.11 -8.28
N LEU A 50 -1.74 -13.02 -9.56
CA LEU A 50 -0.33 -12.81 -9.94
C LEU A 50 0.17 -11.41 -9.54
N ALA A 51 -0.68 -10.38 -9.61
CA ALA A 51 -0.32 -9.05 -9.11
C ALA A 51 -0.08 -9.07 -7.59
N LYS A 52 -0.96 -9.72 -6.81
CA LYS A 52 -0.80 -9.90 -5.36
C LYS A 52 0.45 -10.68 -5.01
N ARG A 53 0.72 -11.79 -5.72
CA ARG A 53 1.94 -12.60 -5.56
C ARG A 53 3.20 -11.77 -5.84
N GLY A 54 3.21 -11.00 -6.93
CA GLY A 54 4.32 -10.13 -7.31
C GLY A 54 4.59 -9.05 -6.27
N ARG A 55 3.54 -8.39 -5.76
CA ARG A 55 3.68 -7.39 -4.67
C ARG A 55 4.21 -8.03 -3.39
N THR A 56 3.66 -9.15 -2.95
CA THR A 56 4.12 -9.86 -1.74
C THR A 56 5.60 -10.22 -1.85
N ARG A 57 6.03 -10.78 -2.98
CA ARG A 57 7.44 -11.15 -3.22
C ARG A 57 8.35 -9.92 -3.22
N CYS A 58 7.96 -8.88 -3.92
CA CYS A 58 8.67 -7.59 -3.95
C CYS A 58 8.91 -7.03 -2.55
N LEU A 59 7.86 -6.96 -1.71
CA LEU A 59 7.96 -6.40 -0.36
C LEU A 59 8.87 -7.24 0.55
N ILE A 60 8.78 -8.57 0.46
CA ILE A 60 9.64 -9.49 1.23
C ILE A 60 11.11 -9.33 0.82
N GLU A 61 11.40 -9.40 -0.48
CA GLU A 61 12.79 -9.35 -0.97
C GLU A 61 13.45 -7.99 -0.71
N GLN A 62 12.68 -6.90 -0.81
CA GLN A 62 13.16 -5.55 -0.51
C GLN A 62 13.15 -5.21 0.99
N ARG A 63 12.71 -6.13 1.86
CA ARG A 63 12.59 -5.91 3.32
C ARG A 63 11.75 -4.68 3.66
N VAL A 64 10.71 -4.44 2.86
CA VAL A 64 9.78 -3.32 3.07
C VAL A 64 8.90 -3.65 4.26
N ASN A 65 8.82 -2.72 5.21
CA ASN A 65 7.94 -2.82 6.36
C ASN A 65 6.89 -1.69 6.33
N ALA A 66 5.94 -1.72 7.27
CA ALA A 66 4.88 -0.73 7.36
C ALA A 66 5.41 0.72 7.49
N ALA A 67 6.52 0.94 8.21
CA ALA A 67 7.10 2.27 8.33
C ALA A 67 7.63 2.81 6.99
N VAL A 68 8.27 1.95 6.19
CA VAL A 68 8.75 2.29 4.83
C VAL A 68 7.57 2.63 3.91
N LEU A 69 6.50 1.82 3.94
CA LEU A 69 5.30 2.08 3.14
C LEU A 69 4.61 3.41 3.53
N ALA A 70 4.50 3.69 4.83
CA ALA A 70 3.98 4.96 5.33
C ALA A 70 4.86 6.15 4.90
N ALA A 71 6.18 5.99 4.91
CA ALA A 71 7.11 7.01 4.46
C ALA A 71 6.93 7.30 2.95
N GLN A 72 6.70 6.27 2.12
CA GLN A 72 6.44 6.44 0.68
C GLN A 72 5.17 7.26 0.41
N ILE A 73 4.07 6.99 1.12
CA ILE A 73 2.84 7.80 0.99
C ILE A 73 3.11 9.25 1.40
N THR A 74 3.84 9.45 2.50
CA THR A 74 4.17 10.80 3.00
C THR A 74 5.02 11.57 1.98
N ALA A 75 6.08 10.94 1.45
CA ALA A 75 6.94 11.55 0.44
C ALA A 75 6.20 11.79 -0.89
N ALA A 76 5.25 10.93 -1.27
CA ALA A 76 4.43 11.18 -2.45
C ALA A 76 3.59 12.46 -2.30
N TYR A 77 3.10 12.78 -1.11
CA TYR A 77 2.36 14.03 -0.88
C TYR A 77 3.20 15.32 -0.97
N ASP A 78 4.52 15.23 -1.16
CA ASP A 78 5.35 16.39 -1.52
C ASP A 78 5.18 16.78 -2.99
N GLN A 79 4.64 15.90 -3.82
CA GLN A 79 4.37 16.17 -5.23
C GLN A 79 2.90 16.53 -5.43
N GLU A 80 2.66 17.67 -6.09
CA GLU A 80 1.32 18.25 -6.27
C GLU A 80 0.33 17.29 -6.96
N GLN A 81 0.83 16.43 -7.86
CA GLN A 81 0.02 15.43 -8.56
C GLN A 81 -0.67 14.43 -7.63
N TYR A 82 -0.14 14.20 -6.42
CA TYR A 82 -0.74 13.31 -5.44
C TYR A 82 -1.64 14.02 -4.43
N ALA A 83 -1.68 15.36 -4.42
CA ALA A 83 -2.37 16.13 -3.40
C ALA A 83 -3.89 15.85 -3.31
N ARG A 84 -4.50 15.46 -4.44
CA ARG A 84 -5.92 15.14 -4.55
C ARG A 84 -6.28 13.67 -4.29
N PHE A 85 -5.28 12.79 -4.18
CA PHE A 85 -5.53 11.37 -4.01
C PHE A 85 -5.64 10.99 -2.53
N SER A 86 -6.42 9.97 -2.24
CA SER A 86 -6.49 9.40 -0.90
C SER A 86 -5.23 8.59 -0.58
N PRO A 87 -4.91 8.35 0.71
CA PRO A 87 -3.73 7.55 1.07
C PRO A 87 -3.76 6.14 0.49
N VAL A 88 -4.94 5.54 0.35
CA VAL A 88 -5.13 4.24 -0.32
C VAL A 88 -4.73 4.31 -1.80
N ALA A 89 -5.19 5.33 -2.52
CA ALA A 89 -4.85 5.49 -3.93
C ALA A 89 -3.34 5.73 -4.11
N VAL A 90 -2.75 6.58 -3.28
CA VAL A 90 -1.29 6.81 -3.27
C VAL A 90 -0.54 5.51 -2.97
N TYR A 91 -0.97 4.73 -1.97
CA TYR A 91 -0.39 3.43 -1.65
C TYR A 91 -0.38 2.50 -2.87
N ILE A 92 -1.51 2.35 -3.56
CA ILE A 92 -1.64 1.45 -4.73
C ILE A 92 -0.72 1.89 -5.87
N LEU A 93 -0.61 3.21 -6.12
CA LEU A 93 0.27 3.74 -7.15
C LEU A 93 1.75 3.48 -6.81
N GLN A 94 2.16 3.81 -5.58
CA GLN A 94 3.55 3.65 -5.14
C GLN A 94 3.98 2.19 -5.11
N ILE A 95 3.17 1.29 -4.55
CA ILE A 95 3.50 -0.15 -4.54
C ILE A 95 3.45 -0.75 -5.96
N GLY A 96 2.54 -0.26 -6.81
CA GLY A 96 2.44 -0.67 -8.20
C GLY A 96 3.72 -0.37 -8.96
N ASP A 97 4.27 0.84 -8.81
CA ASP A 97 5.50 1.25 -9.47
C ASP A 97 6.73 0.55 -8.88
N LEU A 98 6.82 0.46 -7.55
CA LEU A 98 7.90 -0.24 -6.86
C LEU A 98 8.00 -1.72 -7.26
N CYS A 99 6.84 -2.39 -7.37
CA CYS A 99 6.77 -3.83 -7.55
C CYS A 99 6.47 -4.27 -8.99
N ARG A 100 6.39 -3.34 -9.94
CA ARG A 100 6.12 -3.65 -11.35
C ARG A 100 7.03 -4.74 -11.94
N PRO A 101 8.36 -4.73 -11.70
CA PRO A 101 9.24 -5.78 -12.22
C PRO A 101 8.87 -7.18 -11.68
N TYR A 102 8.47 -7.26 -10.42
CA TYR A 102 8.06 -8.50 -9.77
C TYR A 102 6.72 -9.00 -10.31
N ILE A 103 5.74 -8.09 -10.44
CA ILE A 103 4.44 -8.43 -11.03
C ILE A 103 4.62 -8.95 -12.46
N ASN A 104 5.44 -8.28 -13.26
CA ASN A 104 5.69 -8.68 -14.64
C ASN A 104 6.42 -10.02 -14.74
N ARG A 105 7.31 -10.33 -13.80
CA ARG A 105 7.93 -11.65 -13.69
C ARG A 105 6.89 -12.75 -13.41
N GLU A 106 6.03 -12.55 -12.41
CA GLU A 106 4.99 -13.54 -12.08
C GLU A 106 4.01 -13.75 -13.25
N ARG A 107 3.71 -12.69 -14.02
CA ARG A 107 2.90 -12.78 -15.24
C ARG A 107 3.57 -13.59 -16.34
N GLN A 108 4.87 -13.37 -16.57
CA GLN A 108 5.65 -14.06 -17.60
C GLN A 108 5.77 -15.57 -17.32
N GLU A 109 5.89 -15.97 -16.06
CA GLU A 109 5.90 -17.40 -15.66
C GLU A 109 4.61 -18.14 -16.08
N PHE A 110 3.52 -17.41 -16.36
CA PHE A 110 2.23 -17.93 -16.82
C PHE A 110 1.93 -17.59 -18.28
N GLY A 111 2.91 -17.11 -19.05
CA GLY A 111 2.73 -16.75 -20.46
C GLY A 111 1.90 -15.49 -20.70
N LEU A 112 1.70 -14.65 -19.66
CA LEU A 112 1.00 -13.38 -19.77
C LEU A 112 1.99 -12.24 -20.11
N GLY A 113 1.54 -11.28 -20.93
CA GLY A 113 2.31 -10.07 -21.21
C GLY A 113 2.47 -9.16 -19.99
N PRO A 114 3.43 -8.22 -19.99
CA PRO A 114 3.63 -7.28 -18.88
C PRO A 114 2.47 -6.29 -18.73
N GLN A 115 2.39 -5.64 -17.57
CA GLN A 115 1.44 -4.57 -17.25
C GLN A 115 2.13 -3.30 -16.74
#